data_AF-A0A1F7RQW7-F1
#
_entry.id   AF-A0A1F7RQW7-F1
#
_cell.length_a   1.000
_cell.length_b   1.000
_cell.length_c   1.000
_cell.angle_alpha   90.00
_cell.angle_beta   90.00
_cell.angle_gamma   90.00
#
_symmetry.space_group_name_H-M   'P 1'
#
loop_
_entity.id
_entity.type
_entity.pdbx_description
1 polymer ?
#
loop_
_entity_poly.entity_id
_entity_poly.type
_entity_poly.pdbx_seq_one_letter_code
_entity_poly.pdbx_strand_id
1 'polypeptide(L)'
;MFLQSAAIDHAAGYAYFGADSKPGQVIKVSFSQKAAIKGTKITLTETATMSDINFYSHVASGNVRLGIYNDSPTKNLLWESSSIPNSLTGGWIAVPIGSGIPTLLVLAPGTYWLCWQIVTTLDVPGYTAGIPGEGFMFDYAYDFYPTAISGELRTSETWSQYINYTTRTTPIHQFLLVPIVMVLLLMLLKREQS
;
A
#
# COMPACT_ATOMS: atom_id res chain seq x y z
N MET A 1 3.93 36.15 0.10
CA MET A 1 3.90 34.99 1.01
C MET A 1 5.34 34.70 1.38
N PHE A 2 5.69 34.89 2.65
CA PHE A 2 6.98 34.57 3.22
C PHE A 2 6.82 33.51 4.32
N LEU A 3 7.82 32.65 4.45
CA LEU A 3 7.90 31.69 5.55
C LEU A 3 8.50 32.40 6.76
N GLN A 4 7.79 32.40 7.89
CA GLN A 4 8.13 33.14 9.11
C GLN A 4 8.75 32.24 10.19
N SER A 5 8.47 30.94 10.12
CA SER A 5 8.96 29.95 11.08
C SER A 5 9.09 28.59 10.42
N ALA A 6 9.97 27.75 10.99
CA ALA A 6 10.16 26.37 10.57
C ALA A 6 10.32 25.47 11.81
N ALA A 7 9.71 24.30 11.75
CA ALA A 7 9.90 23.22 12.73
C ALA A 7 10.09 21.90 12.00
N ILE A 8 11.00 21.07 12.49
CA ILE A 8 11.25 19.73 11.95
C ILE A 8 10.80 18.68 12.96
N ASP A 9 10.03 17.69 12.49
CA ASP A 9 9.74 16.47 13.21
C ASP A 9 10.45 15.31 12.52
N HIS A 10 11.66 15.01 13.01
CA HIS A 10 12.46 13.91 12.51
C HIS A 10 11.87 12.53 12.80
N ALA A 11 11.02 12.42 13.83
CA ALA A 11 10.43 11.18 14.29
C ALA A 11 9.20 10.84 13.45
N ALA A 12 8.46 11.83 12.96
CA ALA A 12 7.38 11.63 12.00
C ALA A 12 7.86 11.72 10.52
N GLY A 13 8.96 12.42 10.24
CA GLY A 13 9.52 12.59 8.90
C GLY A 13 8.97 13.81 8.13
N TYR A 14 8.52 14.84 8.85
CA TYR A 14 7.92 16.05 8.27
C TYR A 14 8.66 17.34 8.66
N ALA A 15 8.56 18.35 7.81
CA ALA A 15 8.81 19.75 8.17
C ALA A 15 7.52 20.57 8.08
N TYR A 16 7.41 21.55 8.97
CA TYR A 16 6.30 22.48 9.04
C TYR A 16 6.82 23.90 8.87
N PHE A 17 6.19 24.69 8.01
CA PHE A 17 6.52 26.09 7.79
C PHE A 17 5.30 26.97 8.03
N GLY A 18 5.45 27.98 8.90
CA GLY A 18 4.43 29.00 9.09
C GLY A 18 4.51 30.04 7.97
N ALA A 19 3.41 30.26 7.26
CA ALA A 19 3.31 31.28 6.22
C ALA A 19 2.56 32.52 6.75
N ASP A 20 3.02 33.70 6.35
CA ASP A 20 2.38 35.00 6.64
C ASP A 20 1.08 35.27 5.84
N SER A 21 0.42 34.22 5.37
CA SER A 21 -0.85 34.30 4.68
C SER A 21 -1.98 34.76 5.61
N LYS A 22 -3.11 35.19 5.03
CA LYS A 22 -4.33 35.54 5.78
C LYS A 22 -5.51 34.73 5.23
N PRO A 23 -6.03 33.74 5.97
CA PRO A 23 -5.58 33.28 7.30
C PRO A 23 -4.16 32.68 7.27
N GLY A 24 -3.49 32.66 8.43
CA GLY A 24 -2.17 32.05 8.58
C GLY A 24 -2.23 30.57 8.22
N GLN A 25 -1.32 30.11 7.37
CA GLN A 25 -1.26 28.73 6.89
C GLN A 25 -0.02 28.04 7.46
N VAL A 26 -0.16 26.75 7.76
CA VAL A 26 0.97 25.86 8.07
C VAL A 26 1.16 24.94 6.88
N ILE A 27 2.34 25.02 6.26
CA ILE A 27 2.72 24.16 5.13
C ILE A 27 3.45 22.95 5.70
N LYS A 28 2.91 21.75 5.45
CA LYS A 28 3.52 20.46 5.84
C LYS A 28 4.22 19.85 4.63
N VAL A 29 5.47 19.42 4.81
CA VAL A 29 6.31 18.81 3.76
C VAL A 29 6.82 17.46 4.25
N SER A 30 6.64 16.39 3.47
CA SER A 30 7.20 15.06 3.79
C SER A 30 8.59 14.88 3.19
N PHE A 31 9.52 14.32 3.97
CA PHE A 31 10.88 13.98 3.50
C PHE A 31 11.05 12.52 3.11
N SER A 32 10.04 11.68 3.37
CA SER A 32 10.09 10.25 3.09
C SER A 32 8.68 9.70 2.87
N GLN A 33 8.58 8.41 2.64
CA GLN A 33 7.30 7.71 2.55
C GLN A 33 6.75 7.24 3.91
N LYS A 34 7.43 7.60 5.00
CA LYS A 34 7.00 7.31 6.37
C LYS A 34 5.73 8.09 6.75
N ALA A 35 5.05 7.60 7.78
CA ALA A 35 3.90 8.26 8.41
C ALA A 35 2.72 8.47 7.44
N ALA A 36 2.63 7.63 6.42
CA ALA A 36 1.48 7.52 5.56
C ALA A 36 1.12 6.05 5.34
N ILE A 37 -0.18 5.82 5.20
CA ILE A 37 -0.69 4.65 4.51
C ILE A 37 -0.79 5.02 3.03
N LYS A 38 -0.17 4.19 2.18
CA LYS A 38 -0.30 4.33 0.73
C LYS A 38 -1.00 3.11 0.18
N GLY A 39 -1.99 3.35 -0.68
CA GLY A 39 -2.77 2.28 -1.30
C GLY A 39 -2.68 2.34 -2.81
N THR A 40 -2.65 1.17 -3.44
CA THR A 40 -2.77 1.00 -4.88
C THR A 40 -3.99 0.15 -5.20
N LYS A 41 -4.80 0.61 -6.17
CA LYS A 41 -6.03 -0.07 -6.56
C LYS A 41 -5.74 -1.37 -7.31
N ILE A 42 -6.55 -2.38 -7.05
CA ILE A 42 -6.59 -3.64 -7.81
C ILE A 42 -8.05 -4.02 -8.10
N THR A 43 -8.26 -4.73 -9.20
CA THR A 43 -9.59 -5.23 -9.60
C THR A 43 -9.53 -6.74 -9.78
N LEU A 44 -10.41 -7.45 -9.09
CA LEU A 44 -10.63 -8.89 -9.23
C LEU A 44 -11.88 -9.13 -10.08
N THR A 45 -11.77 -9.97 -11.11
CA THR A 45 -12.89 -10.36 -11.98
C THR A 45 -13.61 -11.61 -11.50
N GLU A 46 -13.00 -12.36 -10.58
CA GLU A 46 -13.47 -13.64 -10.07
C GLU A 46 -13.24 -13.74 -8.56
N THR A 47 -13.97 -14.64 -7.90
CA THR A 47 -13.73 -14.93 -6.48
C THR A 47 -12.34 -15.53 -6.28
N ALA A 48 -11.53 -14.87 -5.46
CA ALA A 48 -10.13 -15.21 -5.22
C ALA A 48 -9.90 -15.60 -3.75
N THR A 49 -9.26 -16.75 -3.53
CA THR A 49 -8.66 -17.09 -2.23
C THR A 49 -7.22 -16.61 -2.23
N MET A 50 -6.94 -15.62 -1.39
CA MET A 50 -5.65 -14.92 -1.36
C MET A 50 -4.59 -15.80 -0.68
N SER A 51 -3.40 -15.89 -1.30
CA SER A 51 -2.26 -16.67 -0.78
C SER A 51 -1.24 -15.77 -0.09
N ASP A 52 -0.76 -14.74 -0.80
CA ASP A 52 0.25 -13.82 -0.29
C ASP A 52 0.22 -12.47 -1.03
N ILE A 53 0.76 -11.44 -0.36
CA ILE A 53 1.01 -10.11 -0.92
C ILE A 53 2.52 -9.92 -1.03
N ASN A 54 2.98 -9.46 -2.18
CA ASN A 54 4.39 -9.24 -2.46
C ASN A 54 4.63 -7.74 -2.61
N PHE A 55 5.66 -7.24 -1.92
CA PHE A 55 6.06 -5.84 -1.94
C PHE A 55 7.52 -5.72 -2.34
N TYR A 56 7.83 -4.87 -3.32
CA TYR A 56 9.20 -4.68 -3.78
C TYR A 56 9.97 -3.69 -2.88
N SER A 57 11.18 -4.08 -2.48
CA SER A 57 12.11 -3.27 -1.69
C SER A 57 13.37 -2.98 -2.48
N HIS A 58 13.68 -1.70 -2.70
CA HIS A 58 14.96 -1.26 -3.30
C HIS A 58 16.13 -1.36 -2.31
N VAL A 59 15.88 -1.12 -1.02
CA VAL A 59 16.91 -1.04 0.03
C VAL A 59 16.45 -1.76 1.30
N ALA A 60 17.32 -2.55 1.91
CA ALA A 60 17.05 -3.21 3.19
C ALA A 60 17.01 -2.19 4.33
N SER A 61 15.82 -1.72 4.70
CA SER A 61 15.66 -0.74 5.78
C SER A 61 14.25 -0.70 6.35
N GLY A 62 14.17 -0.49 7.66
CA GLY A 62 12.94 -0.29 8.39
C GLY A 62 12.06 -1.54 8.51
N ASN A 63 10.82 -1.32 8.89
CA ASN A 63 9.77 -2.35 8.88
C ASN A 63 8.69 -1.95 7.89
N VAL A 64 8.10 -2.95 7.24
CA VAL A 64 6.95 -2.81 6.34
C VAL A 64 5.75 -3.47 7.00
N ARG A 65 4.57 -2.87 6.83
CA ARG A 65 3.30 -3.52 7.13
C ARG A 65 2.42 -3.43 5.89
N LEU A 66 1.74 -4.51 5.56
CA LEU A 66 0.85 -4.60 4.41
C LEU A 66 -0.60 -4.74 4.87
N GLY A 67 -1.53 -4.24 4.06
CA GLY A 67 -2.95 -4.33 4.34
C GLY A 67 -3.80 -4.38 3.08
N ILE A 68 -5.04 -4.83 3.21
CA ILE A 68 -6.04 -4.83 2.15
C ILE A 68 -7.29 -4.11 2.64
N TYR A 69 -7.78 -3.17 1.85
CA TYR A 69 -9.05 -2.48 2.10
C TYR A 69 -10.04 -2.73 0.97
N ASN A 70 -11.35 -2.66 1.27
CA ASN A 70 -12.38 -2.62 0.23
C ASN A 70 -12.43 -1.24 -0.46
N ASP A 71 -13.03 -1.18 -1.65
CA ASP A 71 -13.31 0.09 -2.33
C ASP A 71 -14.67 0.69 -1.92
N SER A 72 -14.86 0.87 -0.60
CA SER A 72 -15.98 1.63 -0.02
C SER A 72 -15.61 3.12 0.10
N PRO A 73 -16.58 4.05 0.14
CA PRO A 73 -16.33 5.45 0.55
C PRO A 73 -15.57 5.61 1.87
N THR A 74 -15.71 4.64 2.79
CA THR A 74 -15.01 4.63 4.10
C THR A 74 -13.87 3.62 4.18
N LYS A 75 -13.48 2.98 3.06
CA LYS A 75 -12.44 1.93 2.95
C LYS A 75 -12.29 1.12 4.24
N ASN A 76 -13.03 0.03 4.36
CA ASN A 76 -12.97 -0.85 5.53
C ASN A 76 -11.83 -1.86 5.39
N LEU A 77 -11.08 -2.07 6.47
CA LEU A 77 -9.97 -3.00 6.53
C LEU A 77 -10.48 -4.44 6.36
N LEU A 78 -9.86 -5.18 5.44
CA LEU A 78 -10.17 -6.58 5.17
C LEU A 78 -9.08 -7.51 5.68
N TRP A 79 -7.83 -7.06 5.67
CA TRP A 79 -6.68 -7.83 6.15
C TRP A 79 -5.50 -6.92 6.49
N GLU A 80 -4.72 -7.30 7.50
CA GLU A 80 -3.41 -6.68 7.78
C GLU A 80 -2.36 -7.72 8.16
N SER A 81 -1.10 -7.42 7.87
CA SER A 81 0.05 -8.18 8.36
C SER A 81 0.49 -7.71 9.76
N SER A 82 1.35 -8.51 10.41
CA SER A 82 2.22 -8.00 11.48
C SER A 82 3.25 -7.00 10.93
N SER A 83 4.05 -6.40 11.82
CA SER A 83 5.22 -5.60 11.42
C SER A 83 6.34 -6.52 10.92
N ILE A 84 6.80 -6.30 9.69
CA ILE A 84 7.76 -7.17 9.01
C ILE A 84 9.09 -6.45 8.86
N PRO A 85 10.20 -6.96 9.43
CA PRO A 85 11.51 -6.35 9.23
C PRO A 85 11.93 -6.48 7.75
N ASN A 86 12.28 -5.36 7.12
CA ASN A 86 12.77 -5.36 5.75
C ASN A 86 14.30 -5.53 5.72
N SER A 87 14.74 -6.76 5.44
CA SER A 87 16.14 -7.12 5.24
C SER A 87 16.54 -7.27 3.78
N LEU A 88 15.65 -6.96 2.82
CA LEU A 88 15.86 -7.19 1.40
C LEU A 88 16.30 -5.92 0.67
N THR A 89 17.41 -6.02 -0.08
CA THR A 89 17.86 -4.99 -1.03
C THR A 89 17.59 -5.51 -2.43
N GLY A 90 16.82 -4.76 -3.23
CA GLY A 90 16.44 -5.14 -4.59
C GLY A 90 15.62 -6.44 -4.68
N GLY A 91 14.69 -6.68 -3.75
CA GLY A 91 13.98 -7.96 -3.62
C GLY A 91 12.50 -7.83 -3.28
N TRP A 92 11.77 -8.94 -3.39
CA TRP A 92 10.34 -9.02 -3.06
C TRP A 92 10.14 -9.56 -1.64
N ILE A 93 9.48 -8.78 -0.80
CA ILE A 93 8.99 -9.21 0.51
C ILE A 93 7.65 -9.91 0.26
N ALA A 94 7.64 -11.24 0.35
CA ALA A 94 6.43 -12.06 0.24
C ALA A 94 5.79 -12.26 1.62
N VAL A 95 4.53 -11.87 1.77
CA VAL A 95 3.80 -11.91 3.04
C VAL A 95 2.60 -12.84 2.91
N PRO A 96 2.63 -14.04 3.51
CA PRO A 96 1.52 -14.98 3.47
C PRO A 96 0.28 -14.39 4.17
N ILE A 97 -0.90 -14.55 3.58
CA ILE A 97 -2.17 -14.15 4.20
C ILE A 97 -2.37 -14.83 5.56
N GLY A 98 -1.94 -16.09 5.66
CA GLY A 98 -1.96 -16.86 6.90
C GLY A 98 -1.10 -16.31 8.04
N SER A 99 -0.19 -15.38 7.77
CA SER A 99 0.62 -14.70 8.79
C SER A 99 -0.01 -13.40 9.31
N GLY A 100 -1.09 -12.95 8.67
CA GLY A 100 -1.85 -11.75 9.04
C GLY A 100 -3.21 -12.07 9.65
N ILE A 101 -4.01 -11.04 9.80
CA ILE A 101 -5.37 -11.11 10.37
C ILE A 101 -6.36 -10.56 9.34
N PRO A 102 -7.35 -11.34 8.91
CA PRO A 102 -7.58 -12.76 9.23
C PRO A 102 -6.56 -13.71 8.56
N THR A 103 -6.37 -14.92 9.09
CA THR A 103 -5.41 -15.91 8.56
C THR A 103 -5.89 -16.58 7.25
N LEU A 104 -7.10 -16.26 6.79
CA LEU A 104 -7.66 -16.67 5.51
C LEU A 104 -8.46 -15.50 4.96
N LEU A 105 -8.24 -15.18 3.69
CA LEU A 105 -8.98 -14.11 3.01
C LEU A 105 -9.52 -14.60 1.68
N VAL A 106 -10.84 -14.51 1.53
CA VAL A 106 -11.55 -14.76 0.27
C VAL A 106 -12.20 -13.46 -0.16
N LEU A 107 -11.87 -13.00 -1.37
CA LEU A 107 -12.41 -11.79 -1.95
C LEU A 107 -13.35 -12.14 -3.10
N ALA A 108 -14.52 -11.49 -3.13
CA ALA A 108 -15.43 -11.58 -4.26
C ALA A 108 -14.90 -10.77 -5.47
N PRO A 109 -15.47 -10.92 -6.67
CA PRO A 109 -15.20 -9.99 -7.76
C PRO A 109 -15.48 -8.55 -7.32
N GLY A 110 -14.54 -7.65 -7.58
CA GLY A 110 -14.63 -6.27 -7.12
C GLY A 110 -13.29 -5.55 -7.09
N THR A 111 -13.34 -4.30 -6.67
CA THR A 111 -12.18 -3.42 -6.53
C THR A 111 -11.72 -3.36 -5.08
N TYR A 112 -10.40 -3.42 -4.89
CA TYR A 112 -9.75 -3.42 -3.58
C TYR A 112 -8.51 -2.52 -3.60
N TRP A 113 -7.97 -2.25 -2.42
CA TRP A 113 -6.75 -1.46 -2.24
C TRP A 113 -5.67 -2.28 -1.55
N LEU A 114 -4.52 -2.41 -2.20
CA LEU A 114 -3.31 -2.95 -1.61
C LEU A 114 -2.55 -1.83 -0.93
N CYS A 115 -2.54 -1.87 0.39
CA CYS A 115 -1.94 -0.85 1.23
C CYS A 115 -0.60 -1.30 1.79
N TRP A 116 0.30 -0.34 1.96
CA TRP A 116 1.54 -0.53 2.68
C TRP A 116 1.86 0.67 3.57
N GLN A 117 2.62 0.41 4.62
CA GLN A 117 3.25 1.39 5.51
C GLN A 117 4.72 1.03 5.67
N ILE A 118 5.55 2.05 5.87
CA ILE A 118 6.97 1.85 6.17
C ILE A 118 7.46 2.77 7.29
N VAL A 119 8.40 2.27 8.08
CA VAL A 119 9.11 3.05 9.11
C VAL A 119 10.59 3.17 8.78
N THR A 120 10.90 3.97 7.77
CA THR A 120 12.27 4.37 7.39
C THR A 120 12.27 5.72 6.68
N THR A 121 13.40 6.39 6.70
CA THR A 121 13.64 7.63 5.93
C THR A 121 14.30 7.36 4.58
N LEU A 122 14.62 6.10 4.26
CA LEU A 122 15.21 5.72 2.97
C LEU A 122 14.13 5.44 1.92
N ASP A 123 14.49 5.64 0.65
CA ASP A 123 13.63 5.32 -0.49
C ASP A 123 13.61 3.81 -0.76
N VAL A 124 12.75 3.11 -0.02
CA VAL A 124 12.54 1.66 -0.14
C VAL A 124 11.51 1.30 -1.22
N PRO A 125 10.31 1.93 -1.27
CA PRO A 125 9.24 1.47 -2.16
C PRO A 125 9.46 1.92 -3.61
N GLY A 126 9.26 1.00 -4.56
CA GLY A 126 9.32 1.31 -5.99
C GLY A 126 8.09 2.04 -6.50
N TYR A 127 8.28 3.24 -7.06
CA TYR A 127 7.24 4.14 -7.55
C TYR A 127 7.12 4.12 -9.08
N THR A 128 5.89 4.07 -9.59
CA THR A 128 5.59 4.53 -10.95
C THR A 128 4.37 5.48 -10.93
N ALA A 129 4.38 6.47 -11.80
CA ALA A 129 3.22 7.31 -12.02
C ALA A 129 2.12 6.48 -12.72
N GLY A 130 1.02 6.23 -12.01
CA GLY A 130 -0.22 5.73 -12.59
C GLY A 130 -1.12 6.87 -13.09
N ILE A 131 -2.39 6.55 -13.31
CA ILE A 131 -3.42 7.56 -13.61
C ILE A 131 -4.00 8.12 -12.30
N PRO A 132 -4.48 9.39 -12.28
CA PRO A 132 -5.13 9.95 -11.11
C PRO A 132 -6.27 9.06 -10.59
N GLY A 133 -6.23 8.68 -9.32
CA GLY A 133 -7.25 7.87 -8.66
C GLY A 133 -6.95 6.37 -8.58
N GLU A 134 -5.80 5.90 -9.09
CA GLU A 134 -5.29 4.54 -8.85
C GLU A 134 -4.45 4.42 -7.58
N GLY A 135 -4.06 5.55 -7.00
CA GLY A 135 -3.39 5.65 -5.73
C GLY A 135 -4.20 6.41 -4.70
N PHE A 136 -3.91 6.17 -3.42
CA PHE A 136 -4.25 7.11 -2.36
C PHE A 136 -3.13 7.21 -1.33
N MET A 137 -3.15 8.32 -0.59
CA MET A 137 -2.34 8.54 0.60
C MET A 137 -3.26 8.95 1.75
N PHE A 138 -2.99 8.42 2.93
CA PHE A 138 -3.62 8.84 4.17
C PHE A 138 -2.54 9.06 5.23
N ASP A 139 -2.46 10.27 5.77
CA ASP A 139 -1.50 10.64 6.82
C ASP A 139 -1.79 9.80 8.08
N TYR A 140 -0.86 8.91 8.43
CA TYR A 140 -1.05 7.96 9.52
C TYR A 140 0.30 7.43 10.02
N ALA A 141 0.53 7.52 11.33
CA ALA A 141 1.75 7.01 11.95
C ALA A 141 1.90 5.49 11.69
N TYR A 142 3.14 4.98 11.74
CA TYR A 142 3.36 3.54 11.59
C TYR A 142 2.78 2.81 12.81
N ASP A 143 1.65 2.14 12.61
CA ASP A 143 0.90 1.40 13.62
C ASP A 143 0.00 0.35 12.93
N PHE A 144 -0.81 -0.38 13.70
CA PHE A 144 -1.89 -1.20 13.17
C PHE A 144 -2.82 -0.38 12.26
N TYR A 145 -3.34 -1.03 11.22
CA TYR A 145 -4.19 -0.35 10.26
C TYR A 145 -5.51 0.09 10.91
N PRO A 146 -6.01 1.31 10.65
CA PRO A 146 -7.32 1.72 11.13
C PRO A 146 -8.41 0.87 10.48
N THR A 147 -9.46 0.55 11.24
CA THR A 147 -10.55 -0.31 10.74
C THR A 147 -11.30 0.29 9.55
N ALA A 148 -11.24 1.61 9.38
CA ALA A 148 -11.79 2.37 8.27
C ALA A 148 -10.89 3.57 7.92
N ILE A 149 -10.81 3.94 6.64
CA ILE A 149 -10.12 5.14 6.17
C ILE A 149 -11.13 6.03 5.43
N SER A 150 -11.23 7.28 5.86
CA SER A 150 -11.99 8.33 5.16
C SER A 150 -11.20 9.64 5.11
N GLY A 151 -11.44 10.44 4.08
CA GLY A 151 -10.73 11.71 3.89
C GLY A 151 -9.31 11.54 3.37
N GLU A 152 -9.03 10.44 2.67
CA GLU A 152 -7.76 10.20 2.02
C GLU A 152 -7.53 11.16 0.84
N LEU A 153 -6.26 11.47 0.59
CA LEU A 153 -5.85 12.18 -0.60
C LEU A 153 -5.74 11.19 -1.76
N ARG A 154 -6.49 11.42 -2.84
CA ARG A 154 -6.33 10.63 -4.06
C ARG A 154 -5.07 11.06 -4.81
N THR A 155 -4.30 10.08 -5.21
CA THR A 155 -3.03 10.29 -5.90
C THR A 155 -3.02 9.51 -7.22
N SER A 156 -2.04 9.83 -8.06
CA SER A 156 -1.69 9.01 -9.22
C SER A 156 -0.55 8.03 -8.89
N GLU A 157 -0.23 7.80 -7.61
CA GLU A 157 0.91 6.97 -7.23
C GLU A 157 0.54 5.49 -7.27
N THR A 158 1.26 4.70 -8.06
CA THR A 158 1.17 3.24 -8.03
C THR A 158 2.49 2.66 -7.52
N TRP A 159 2.37 1.67 -6.65
CA TRP A 159 3.51 1.08 -5.95
C TRP A 159 3.69 -0.36 -6.36
N SER A 160 4.95 -0.81 -6.43
CA SER A 160 5.32 -2.14 -6.90
C SER A 160 4.88 -3.23 -5.91
N GLN A 161 3.66 -3.73 -6.13
CA GLN A 161 3.04 -4.79 -5.34
C GLN A 161 2.32 -5.78 -6.27
N TYR A 162 2.29 -7.06 -5.89
CA TYR A 162 1.45 -8.05 -6.55
C TYR A 162 0.90 -9.05 -5.56
N ILE A 163 -0.17 -9.75 -5.96
CA ILE A 163 -0.81 -10.76 -5.13
C ILE A 163 -0.81 -12.11 -5.84
N ASN A 164 -0.62 -13.17 -5.06
CA ASN A 164 -0.86 -14.53 -5.49
C ASN A 164 -2.19 -15.01 -4.91
N TYR A 165 -3.02 -15.65 -5.74
CA TYR A 165 -4.33 -16.15 -5.32
C TYR A 165 -4.75 -17.36 -6.15
N THR A 166 -5.72 -18.11 -5.63
CA THR A 166 -6.37 -19.19 -6.37
C THR A 166 -7.82 -18.84 -6.65
N THR A 167 -8.31 -19.05 -7.87
CA THR A 167 -9.73 -18.87 -8.19
C THR A 167 -10.49 -20.19 -8.04
N ARG A 168 -11.77 -20.07 -7.72
CA ARG A 168 -12.73 -21.17 -7.83
C ARG A 168 -13.41 -21.04 -9.18
N THR A 169 -12.90 -21.73 -10.19
CA THR A 169 -13.64 -21.91 -11.45
C THR A 169 -14.90 -22.74 -11.16
N THR A 170 -16.07 -22.19 -11.45
CA THR A 170 -17.30 -22.99 -11.53
C THR A 170 -17.17 -23.90 -12.76
N PRO A 171 -17.07 -25.23 -12.62
CA PRO A 171 -16.92 -26.08 -13.78
C PRO A 171 -18.24 -26.10 -14.55
N ILE A 172 -18.22 -25.73 -15.84
CA ILE A 172 -19.42 -25.83 -16.69
C ILE A 172 -19.77 -27.27 -17.09
N HIS A 173 -18.96 -28.28 -16.77
CA HIS A 173 -19.38 -29.68 -16.74
C HIS A 173 -18.45 -30.47 -15.79
N GLN A 174 -19.02 -31.42 -15.06
CA GLN A 174 -18.42 -32.25 -14.02
C GLN A 174 -17.07 -32.87 -14.44
N PHE A 175 -15.97 -32.24 -14.06
CA PHE A 175 -14.62 -32.82 -13.99
C PHE A 175 -13.84 -32.10 -12.87
N LEU A 176 -12.98 -32.86 -12.18
CA LEU A 176 -12.32 -32.56 -10.90
C LEU A 176 -11.85 -31.10 -10.69
N LEU A 177 -12.10 -30.52 -9.51
CA LEU A 177 -11.61 -29.21 -9.08
C LEU A 177 -10.07 -29.17 -9.04
N VAL A 178 -9.42 -28.54 -10.02
CA VAL A 178 -8.00 -28.18 -9.94
C VAL A 178 -7.89 -26.71 -9.55
N PRO A 179 -7.35 -26.36 -8.37
CA PRO A 179 -7.09 -24.96 -8.03
C PRO A 179 -6.01 -24.40 -8.96
N ILE A 180 -6.32 -23.32 -9.69
CA ILE A 180 -5.37 -22.61 -10.55
C ILE A 180 -4.77 -21.46 -9.74
N VAL A 181 -3.44 -21.43 -9.60
CA VAL A 181 -2.71 -20.31 -9.00
C VAL A 181 -2.55 -19.23 -10.06
N MET A 182 -3.07 -18.03 -9.77
CA MET A 182 -3.01 -16.83 -10.63
C MET A 182 -2.19 -15.75 -9.93
N VAL A 183 -1.46 -14.96 -10.72
CA VAL A 183 -0.68 -13.80 -10.24
C VAL A 183 -1.31 -12.54 -10.83
N LEU A 184 -1.86 -11.66 -10.00
CA LEU A 184 -2.29 -10.33 -10.45
C LEU A 184 -1.13 -9.36 -10.23
N LEU A 185 -0.49 -9.02 -11.34
CA LEU A 185 0.72 -8.23 -11.37
C LEU A 185 0.43 -6.75 -11.65
N LEU A 186 0.66 -5.88 -10.66
CA LEU A 186 0.95 -4.47 -10.92
C LEU A 186 2.47 -4.27 -10.92
N MET A 187 3.12 -4.60 -12.04
CA MET A 187 4.54 -4.26 -12.27
C MET A 187 4.63 -3.15 -13.31
N LEU A 188 5.20 -2.02 -12.92
CA LEU A 188 6.09 -1.27 -13.79
C LEU A 188 7.45 -1.20 -13.09
N LEU A 189 8.28 -2.21 -13.35
CA LEU A 189 9.72 -2.13 -13.10
C LEU A 189 10.28 -1.05 -14.01
N LYS A 190 10.60 0.12 -13.46
CA LYS A 190 11.46 1.07 -14.16
C LYS A 190 12.84 0.42 -14.27
N ARG A 191 13.14 -0.09 -15.46
CA ARG A 191 14.52 -0.29 -15.91
C ARG A 191 15.22 1.05 -15.77
N GLU A 192 16.26 1.12 -14.96
CA GLU A 192 17.31 2.12 -15.14
C GLU A 192 17.89 1.95 -16.54
N GLN A 193 17.88 3.02 -17.33
CA GLN A 193 18.90 3.36 -18.34
C GLN A 193 18.71 4.83 -18.77
N SER A 194 19.44 5.76 -18.16
CA SER A 194 20.50 6.56 -18.81
C SER A 194 21.19 7.45 -17.79
#